data_AF-A0A2M6ZHW2-F1
#
_entry.id   AF-A0A2M6ZHW2-F1
#
_cell.length_a   1.000
_cell.length_b   1.000
_cell.length_c   1.000
_cell.angle_alpha   90.00
_cell.angle_beta   90.00
_cell.angle_gamma   90.00
#
_symmetry.space_group_name_H-M   'P 1'
#
loop_
_entity.id
_entity.type
_entity.pdbx_description
1 polymer ?
#
loop_
_entity_poly.entity_id
_entity_poly.type
_entity_poly.pdbx_seq_one_letter_code
_entity_poly.pdbx_strand_id
1 'polypeptide(L)'
;MEIKELINHQAKWLNGEGLFAHIVISSRIRLARNLKDIPFPHRAKPSDLEKVFSLIEDALGRDKSLSDWGVLILNSLSSIERQFLFERHLISIEHTQKENKPKFVVINKDETVSIMINEEDHLRIQVLYSGLELRRTWELIDRIDSELSEHLNYAFSQEFGYLTSCPTNTGTGMRASVLMHLPALVKQGEINNLIKDISRRGLVVRGFYGEGTKPQASFFQISNQLTLGLTEEEIIDNIEKVSTQIVIQEEKARSRLLNEDKRKIKYSVELSYGMLKNGHIFSSREAMNLLSEIRMSTCLKLIPEIKLSLLNELLLLIGPAHLQLMEGRKLDALIRDSKRALLLRKKLTKQ
;
A
#
# COMPACT_ATOMS: atom_id res chain seq x y z
N MET A 1 -19.32 8.08 -3.49
CA MET A 1 -18.17 8.34 -2.61
C MET A 1 -17.45 9.57 -3.13
N GLU A 2 -17.16 10.54 -2.28
CA GLU A 2 -16.40 11.74 -2.65
C GLU A 2 -15.01 11.75 -2.00
N ILE A 3 -14.04 12.44 -2.60
CA ILE A 3 -12.70 12.62 -1.99
C ILE A 3 -12.80 13.18 -0.57
N LYS A 4 -13.76 14.07 -0.31
CA LYS A 4 -13.98 14.67 1.02
C LYS A 4 -14.31 13.64 2.09
N GLU A 5 -15.00 12.56 1.74
CA GLU A 5 -15.33 11.48 2.67
C GLU A 5 -14.05 10.74 3.10
N LEU A 6 -13.13 10.51 2.15
CA LEU A 6 -11.85 9.82 2.38
C LEU A 6 -10.88 10.64 3.26
N ILE A 7 -10.97 11.98 3.26
CA ILE A 7 -10.07 12.85 4.07
C ILE A 7 -10.23 12.57 5.56
N ASN A 8 -11.45 12.30 6.02
CA ASN A 8 -11.76 12.09 7.44
C ASN A 8 -11.91 10.62 7.82
N HIS A 9 -11.77 9.71 6.86
CA HIS A 9 -11.93 8.28 7.07
C HIS A 9 -10.58 7.62 7.36
N GLN A 10 -10.57 6.71 8.34
CA GLN A 10 -9.40 5.89 8.65
C GLN A 10 -9.51 4.58 7.87
N ALA A 11 -8.59 4.36 6.92
CA ALA A 11 -8.54 3.13 6.15
C ALA A 11 -8.32 1.91 7.06
N LYS A 12 -9.15 0.86 6.93
CA LYS A 12 -9.14 -0.27 7.87
C LYS A 12 -7.83 -1.05 7.89
N TRP A 13 -7.10 -1.08 6.78
CA TRP A 13 -5.81 -1.79 6.70
C TRP A 13 -4.71 -1.18 7.59
N LEU A 14 -4.91 0.02 8.14
CA LEU A 14 -3.96 0.69 9.04
C LEU A 14 -4.20 0.37 10.52
N ASN A 15 -5.24 -0.39 10.88
CA ASN A 15 -5.63 -0.61 12.28
C ASN A 15 -4.53 -1.25 13.15
N GLY A 16 -3.51 -1.88 12.55
CA GLY A 16 -2.39 -2.46 13.30
C GLY A 16 -2.79 -3.72 14.06
N GLU A 17 -3.81 -4.42 13.57
CA GLU A 17 -4.29 -5.70 14.06
C GLU A 17 -3.92 -6.83 13.07
N GLY A 18 -4.11 -8.09 13.48
CA GLY A 18 -3.77 -9.25 12.66
C GLY A 18 -2.40 -9.86 12.98
N LEU A 19 -2.07 -10.93 12.28
CA LEU A 19 -0.86 -11.71 12.55
C LEU A 19 0.41 -10.85 12.33
N PHE A 20 1.31 -10.85 13.31
CA PHE A 20 2.58 -10.11 13.29
C PHE A 20 2.46 -8.59 13.03
N ALA A 21 1.34 -7.94 13.36
CA ALA A 21 1.09 -6.52 13.07
C ALA A 21 2.12 -5.54 13.68
N HIS A 22 2.90 -5.95 14.68
CA HIS A 22 4.01 -5.18 15.24
C HIS A 22 5.21 -5.03 14.29
N ILE A 23 5.31 -5.87 13.25
CA ILE A 23 6.34 -5.80 12.20
C ILE A 23 5.71 -5.68 10.82
N VAL A 24 4.67 -6.45 10.53
CA VAL A 24 3.96 -6.43 9.25
C VAL A 24 2.84 -5.40 9.32
N ILE A 25 2.93 -4.36 8.49
CA ILE A 25 1.91 -3.30 8.43
C ILE A 25 0.70 -3.80 7.66
N SER A 26 0.93 -4.40 6.49
CA SER A 26 -0.14 -4.88 5.64
C SER A 26 0.29 -5.98 4.69
N SER A 27 -0.70 -6.77 4.30
CA SER A 27 -0.66 -7.70 3.18
C SER A 27 -1.52 -7.17 2.05
N ARG A 28 -1.05 -7.34 0.82
CA ARG A 28 -1.72 -6.82 -0.36
C ARG A 28 -1.54 -7.75 -1.55
N ILE A 29 -2.65 -8.10 -2.19
CA ILE A 29 -2.67 -8.86 -3.44
C ILE A 29 -3.30 -7.98 -4.52
N ARG A 30 -2.74 -8.06 -5.72
CA ARG A 30 -3.24 -7.41 -6.93
C ARG A 30 -3.37 -8.43 -8.04
N LEU A 31 -4.44 -8.32 -8.82
CA LEU A 31 -4.66 -9.10 -10.03
C LEU A 31 -4.81 -8.16 -11.23
N ALA A 32 -4.05 -8.41 -12.28
CA ALA A 32 -4.15 -7.72 -13.56
C ALA A 32 -4.97 -8.56 -14.56
N ARG A 33 -5.98 -7.96 -15.18
CA ARG A 33 -6.84 -8.58 -16.20
C ARG A 33 -7.06 -7.62 -17.36
N ASN A 34 -7.17 -8.16 -18.56
CA ASN A 34 -7.67 -7.44 -19.73
C ASN A 34 -8.93 -8.10 -20.26
N LEU A 35 -9.87 -7.31 -20.78
CA LEU A 35 -11.03 -7.82 -21.49
C LEU A 35 -10.66 -8.31 -22.90
N LYS A 36 -11.23 -9.45 -23.31
CA LYS A 36 -11.11 -10.02 -24.65
C LYS A 36 -11.80 -9.11 -25.67
N ASP A 37 -11.30 -9.12 -26.90
CA ASP A 37 -11.85 -8.39 -28.05
C ASP A 37 -11.87 -6.85 -27.90
N ILE A 38 -11.14 -6.31 -26.91
CA ILE A 38 -10.88 -4.88 -26.74
C ILE A 38 -9.36 -4.65 -26.76
N PRO A 39 -8.84 -3.70 -27.56
CA PRO A 39 -7.41 -3.39 -27.56
C PRO A 39 -6.92 -2.97 -26.17
N PHE A 40 -5.71 -3.36 -25.78
CA PHE A 40 -5.14 -2.99 -24.47
C PHE A 40 -5.04 -1.48 -24.26
N PRO A 41 -4.99 -0.99 -23.00
CA PRO A 41 -5.13 0.44 -22.69
C PRO A 41 -4.21 1.37 -23.47
N HIS A 42 -2.96 0.96 -23.69
CA HIS A 42 -1.98 1.77 -24.42
C HIS A 42 -2.34 1.97 -25.90
N ARG A 43 -3.08 1.05 -26.54
CA ARG A 43 -3.52 1.12 -27.95
C ARG A 43 -5.01 1.44 -28.14
N ALA A 44 -5.82 1.27 -27.10
CA ALA A 44 -7.24 1.54 -27.13
C ALA A 44 -7.58 3.01 -27.44
N LYS A 45 -8.68 3.22 -28.16
CA LYS A 45 -9.27 4.56 -28.31
C LYS A 45 -10.04 4.93 -27.05
N PRO A 46 -10.27 6.23 -26.77
CA PRO A 46 -11.09 6.64 -25.62
C PRO A 46 -12.47 5.97 -25.56
N SER A 47 -13.14 5.78 -26.70
CA SER A 47 -14.42 5.07 -26.79
C SER A 47 -14.35 3.61 -26.35
N ASP A 48 -13.23 2.93 -26.63
CA ASP A 48 -13.03 1.53 -26.21
C ASP A 48 -12.88 1.46 -24.69
N LEU A 49 -12.20 2.45 -24.10
CA LEU A 49 -11.96 2.53 -22.66
C LEU A 49 -13.19 2.96 -21.85
N GLU A 50 -14.06 3.80 -22.41
CA GLU A 50 -15.39 4.05 -21.84
C GLU A 50 -16.25 2.77 -21.87
N LYS A 51 -16.17 2.00 -22.96
CA LYS A 51 -16.86 0.70 -23.05
C LYS A 51 -16.33 -0.28 -22.00
N VAL A 52 -15.02 -0.34 -21.78
CA VAL A 52 -14.42 -1.15 -20.71
C VAL A 52 -15.01 -0.76 -19.35
N PHE A 53 -15.07 0.53 -19.05
CA PHE A 53 -15.65 1.02 -17.81
C PHE A 53 -17.12 0.62 -17.66
N SER A 54 -17.95 0.84 -18.68
CA SER A 54 -19.37 0.46 -18.67
C SER A 54 -19.57 -1.05 -18.43
N LEU A 55 -18.76 -1.91 -19.06
CA LEU A 55 -18.84 -3.35 -18.83
C LEU A 55 -18.49 -3.74 -17.39
N ILE A 56 -17.47 -3.09 -16.81
CA ILE A 56 -17.04 -3.36 -15.43
C ILE A 56 -18.08 -2.82 -14.43
N GLU A 57 -18.63 -1.63 -14.68
CA GLU A 57 -19.68 -1.04 -13.85
C GLU A 57 -20.95 -1.92 -13.85
N ASP A 58 -21.35 -2.41 -15.03
CA ASP A 58 -22.47 -3.35 -15.15
C ASP A 58 -22.21 -4.64 -14.36
N ALA A 59 -21.00 -5.22 -14.47
CA ALA A 59 -20.62 -6.43 -13.75
C ALA A 59 -20.65 -6.22 -12.22
N LEU A 60 -20.11 -5.10 -11.74
CA LEU A 60 -20.14 -4.74 -10.32
C LEU A 60 -21.57 -4.52 -9.81
N GLY A 61 -22.46 -3.99 -10.65
CA GLY A 61 -23.87 -3.78 -10.30
C GLY A 61 -24.70 -5.07 -10.19
N ARG A 62 -24.21 -6.21 -10.68
CA ARG A 62 -24.90 -7.51 -10.58
C ARG A 62 -24.78 -8.13 -9.19
N ASP A 63 -23.69 -7.86 -8.47
CA ASP A 63 -23.53 -8.30 -7.09
C ASP A 63 -23.86 -7.16 -6.11
N LYS A 64 -24.86 -7.39 -5.26
CA LYS A 64 -25.25 -6.48 -4.18
C LYS A 64 -24.12 -6.22 -3.18
N SER A 65 -23.16 -7.15 -3.04
CA SER A 65 -22.01 -6.99 -2.15
C SER A 65 -20.99 -5.96 -2.68
N LEU A 66 -21.00 -5.72 -4.00
CA LEU A 66 -20.09 -4.82 -4.71
C LEU A 66 -20.78 -3.53 -5.18
N SER A 67 -22.11 -3.54 -5.33
CA SER A 67 -22.89 -2.44 -5.90
C SER A 67 -22.82 -1.12 -5.12
N ASP A 68 -22.46 -1.18 -3.84
CA ASP A 68 -22.40 -0.05 -2.91
C ASP A 68 -21.06 0.69 -2.91
N TRP A 69 -20.16 0.35 -3.83
CA TRP A 69 -18.80 0.88 -3.87
C TRP A 69 -18.74 2.22 -4.59
N GLY A 70 -17.81 3.07 -4.17
CA GLY A 70 -17.63 4.40 -4.72
C GLY A 70 -16.84 4.39 -6.01
N VAL A 71 -17.37 5.01 -7.07
CA VAL A 71 -16.66 5.23 -8.34
C VAL A 71 -16.10 6.66 -8.38
N LEU A 72 -14.82 6.79 -8.72
CA LEU A 72 -14.15 8.08 -8.95
C LEU A 72 -13.59 8.14 -10.38
N ILE A 73 -13.88 9.24 -11.08
CA ILE A 73 -13.37 9.51 -12.44
C ILE A 73 -12.07 10.29 -12.31
N LEU A 74 -10.92 9.67 -12.60
CA LEU A 74 -9.62 10.30 -12.32
C LEU A 74 -9.32 11.52 -13.21
N ASN A 75 -9.93 11.59 -14.40
CA ASN A 75 -9.75 12.71 -15.31
C ASN A 75 -10.39 14.01 -14.79
N SER A 76 -11.44 13.90 -13.97
CA SER A 76 -12.10 15.06 -13.33
C SER A 76 -11.38 15.52 -12.06
N LEU A 77 -10.55 14.66 -11.47
CA LEU A 77 -9.76 14.99 -10.28
C LEU A 77 -8.57 15.91 -10.59
N SER A 78 -8.25 16.78 -9.64
CA SER A 78 -7.01 17.54 -9.64
C SER A 78 -5.79 16.64 -9.43
N SER A 79 -4.59 17.18 -9.72
CA SER A 79 -3.34 16.44 -9.48
C SER A 79 -3.13 16.09 -8.00
N ILE A 80 -3.62 16.94 -7.09
CA ILE A 80 -3.50 16.71 -5.64
C ILE A 80 -4.45 15.61 -5.20
N GLU A 81 -5.67 15.56 -5.72
CA GLU A 81 -6.63 14.50 -5.39
C GLU A 81 -6.16 13.13 -5.92
N ARG A 82 -5.59 13.08 -7.13
CA ARG A 82 -4.95 11.84 -7.62
C ARG A 82 -3.76 11.43 -6.75
N GLN A 83 -2.90 12.38 -6.37
CA GLN A 83 -1.78 12.11 -5.47
C GLN A 83 -2.24 11.63 -4.10
N PHE A 84 -3.35 12.14 -3.58
CA PHE A 84 -3.96 11.71 -2.33
C PHE A 84 -4.41 10.25 -2.41
N LEU A 85 -5.10 9.84 -3.49
CA LEU A 85 -5.49 8.44 -3.70
C LEU A 85 -4.26 7.52 -3.76
N PHE A 86 -3.17 7.96 -4.41
CA PHE A 86 -1.92 7.22 -4.45
C PHE A 86 -1.26 7.11 -3.07
N GLU A 87 -1.20 8.20 -2.30
CA GLU A 87 -0.67 8.19 -0.94
C GLU A 87 -1.44 7.21 -0.05
N ARG A 88 -2.75 7.03 -0.27
CA ARG A 88 -3.60 6.05 0.43
C ARG A 88 -3.49 4.61 -0.08
N HIS A 89 -2.60 4.36 -1.05
CA HIS A 89 -2.43 3.08 -1.74
C HIS A 89 -3.66 2.60 -2.52
N LEU A 90 -4.61 3.48 -2.84
CA LEU A 90 -5.84 3.13 -3.57
C LEU A 90 -5.60 3.01 -5.08
N ILE A 91 -4.63 3.77 -5.61
CA ILE A 91 -4.21 3.73 -7.01
C ILE A 91 -2.68 3.66 -7.14
N SER A 92 -2.17 3.26 -8.31
CA SER A 92 -0.74 3.26 -8.64
C SER A 92 -0.23 4.65 -9.02
N ILE A 93 1.10 4.84 -9.08
CA ILE A 93 1.70 6.10 -9.50
C ILE A 93 1.43 6.38 -10.98
N GLU A 94 1.41 5.34 -11.80
CA GLU A 94 1.07 5.40 -13.22
C GLU A 94 -0.39 5.87 -13.41
N HIS A 95 -1.29 5.43 -12.54
CA HIS A 95 -2.69 5.86 -12.56
C HIS A 95 -2.88 7.34 -12.16
N THR A 96 -1.92 7.95 -11.44
CA THR A 96 -1.99 9.39 -11.13
C THR A 96 -1.77 10.29 -12.34
N GLN A 97 -1.15 9.76 -13.41
CA GLN A 97 -0.78 10.53 -14.59
C GLN A 97 -2.03 10.93 -15.37
N LYS A 98 -2.13 12.24 -15.66
CA LYS A 98 -3.23 12.77 -16.47
C LYS A 98 -2.97 12.43 -17.93
N GLU A 99 -3.89 11.69 -18.53
CA GLU A 99 -3.88 11.36 -19.95
C GLU A 99 -5.20 11.76 -20.60
N ASN A 100 -5.22 11.87 -21.92
CA ASN A 100 -6.45 12.05 -22.72
C ASN A 100 -7.21 10.72 -22.90
N LYS A 101 -7.15 9.84 -21.89
CA LYS A 101 -7.83 8.54 -21.85
C LYS A 101 -8.63 8.44 -20.55
N PRO A 102 -9.85 7.89 -20.59
CA PRO A 102 -10.71 7.81 -19.41
C PRO A 102 -10.18 6.76 -18.43
N LYS A 103 -9.96 7.18 -17.18
CA LYS A 103 -9.41 6.38 -16.10
C LYS A 103 -10.34 6.46 -14.89
N PHE A 104 -10.58 5.32 -14.25
CA PHE A 104 -11.52 5.21 -13.14
C PHE A 104 -10.93 4.38 -12.01
N VAL A 105 -11.41 4.62 -10.80
CA VAL A 105 -11.17 3.73 -9.66
C VAL A 105 -12.46 3.49 -8.92
N VAL A 106 -12.73 2.23 -8.60
CA VAL A 106 -13.82 1.81 -7.73
C VAL A 106 -13.23 1.45 -6.37
N ILE A 107 -13.83 1.93 -5.28
CA ILE A 107 -13.30 1.80 -3.92
C ILE A 107 -14.42 1.41 -2.97
N ASN A 108 -14.20 0.39 -2.15
CA ASN A 108 -15.17 0.02 -1.13
C ASN A 108 -15.15 1.00 0.07
N LYS A 109 -16.22 1.01 0.88
CA LYS A 109 -16.37 1.93 2.02
C LYS A 109 -15.21 1.87 3.02
N ASP A 110 -14.59 0.70 3.16
CA ASP A 110 -13.54 0.42 4.15
C ASP A 110 -12.12 0.73 3.66
N GLU A 111 -11.96 1.08 2.38
CA GLU A 111 -10.67 1.29 1.71
C GLU A 111 -9.75 0.07 1.75
N THR A 112 -10.33 -1.13 1.83
CA THR A 112 -9.62 -2.41 1.76
C THR A 112 -9.61 -3.01 0.37
N VAL A 113 -10.50 -2.55 -0.52
CA VAL A 113 -10.58 -2.97 -1.91
C VAL A 113 -10.53 -1.75 -2.81
N SER A 114 -9.70 -1.81 -3.85
CA SER A 114 -9.75 -0.87 -4.96
C SER A 114 -9.61 -1.59 -6.30
N ILE A 115 -10.40 -1.17 -7.28
CA ILE A 115 -10.35 -1.66 -8.65
C ILE A 115 -9.97 -0.48 -9.53
N MET A 116 -8.75 -0.52 -10.03
CA MET A 116 -8.24 0.45 -11.00
C MET A 116 -8.66 0.02 -12.40
N ILE A 117 -9.27 0.94 -13.15
CA ILE A 117 -9.79 0.70 -14.49
C ILE A 117 -9.02 1.58 -15.49
N ASN A 118 -8.57 0.96 -16.59
CA ASN A 118 -7.79 1.58 -17.66
C ASN A 118 -6.42 2.13 -17.19
N GLU A 119 -5.70 1.33 -16.40
CA GLU A 119 -4.32 1.62 -16.02
C GLU A 119 -3.33 1.07 -17.08
N GLU A 120 -2.35 0.24 -16.70
CA GLU A 120 -1.52 -0.49 -17.67
C GLU A 120 -2.32 -1.61 -18.34
N ASP A 121 -3.24 -2.21 -17.58
CA ASP A 121 -4.22 -3.21 -17.99
C ASP A 121 -5.65 -2.66 -17.78
N HIS A 122 -6.65 -3.24 -18.44
CA HIS A 122 -8.06 -2.78 -18.32
C HIS A 122 -8.57 -2.82 -16.89
N LEU A 123 -8.18 -3.85 -16.14
CA LEU A 123 -8.60 -4.06 -14.77
C LEU A 123 -7.40 -4.41 -13.90
N ARG A 124 -7.25 -3.71 -12.79
CA ARG A 124 -6.31 -4.05 -11.73
C ARG A 124 -7.02 -4.04 -10.39
N ILE A 125 -7.43 -5.23 -9.97
CA ILE A 125 -8.11 -5.47 -8.69
C ILE A 125 -7.04 -5.49 -7.60
N GLN A 126 -7.32 -4.88 -6.46
CA GLN A 126 -6.42 -4.82 -5.33
C GLN A 126 -7.18 -5.00 -4.01
N VAL A 127 -6.65 -5.84 -3.13
CA VAL A 127 -7.13 -6.00 -1.75
C VAL A 127 -5.98 -5.80 -0.76
N LEU A 128 -6.26 -5.11 0.35
CA LEU A 128 -5.33 -4.87 1.45
C LEU A 128 -5.93 -5.24 2.80
N TYR A 129 -5.14 -5.92 3.63
CA TYR A 129 -5.43 -6.16 5.04
C TYR A 129 -4.24 -5.77 5.92
N SER A 130 -4.52 -5.44 7.19
CA SER A 130 -3.47 -5.21 8.19
C SER A 130 -2.82 -6.52 8.63
N GLY A 131 -1.53 -6.49 8.96
CA GLY A 131 -0.79 -7.69 9.37
C GLY A 131 -0.46 -8.65 8.21
N LEU A 132 0.04 -9.83 8.57
CA LEU A 132 0.39 -10.92 7.64
C LEU A 132 -0.84 -11.78 7.38
N GLU A 133 -1.69 -11.33 6.45
CA GLU A 133 -3.02 -11.87 6.18
C GLU A 133 -3.17 -12.19 4.67
N LEU A 134 -2.14 -12.77 4.04
CA LEU A 134 -2.15 -13.03 2.59
C LEU A 134 -3.26 -14.00 2.17
N ARG A 135 -3.56 -15.03 2.97
CA ARG A 135 -4.65 -15.98 2.69
C ARG A 135 -6.01 -15.33 2.68
N ARG A 136 -6.34 -14.58 3.72
CA ARG A 136 -7.58 -13.80 3.79
C ARG A 136 -7.67 -12.77 2.67
N THR A 137 -6.54 -12.16 2.31
CA THR A 137 -6.46 -11.24 1.17
C THR A 137 -6.77 -11.97 -0.13
N TRP A 138 -6.27 -13.20 -0.29
CA TRP A 138 -6.50 -14.05 -1.47
C TRP A 138 -7.95 -14.48 -1.59
N GLU A 139 -8.53 -15.03 -0.52
CA GLU A 139 -9.94 -15.44 -0.48
C GLU A 139 -10.88 -14.31 -0.93
N LEU A 140 -10.64 -13.07 -0.47
CA LEU A 140 -11.46 -11.94 -0.87
C LEU A 140 -11.24 -11.53 -2.33
N ILE A 141 -9.99 -11.42 -2.79
CA ILE A 141 -9.71 -10.96 -4.15
C ILE A 141 -10.09 -12.00 -5.21
N ASP A 142 -9.92 -13.30 -4.91
CA ASP A 142 -10.31 -14.41 -5.77
C ASP A 142 -11.82 -14.48 -5.94
N ARG A 143 -12.59 -14.29 -4.85
CA ARG A 143 -14.04 -14.17 -4.91
C ARG A 143 -14.47 -13.01 -5.82
N ILE A 144 -13.87 -11.82 -5.64
CA ILE A 144 -14.18 -10.65 -6.47
C ILE A 144 -13.82 -10.91 -7.94
N ASP A 145 -12.65 -11.48 -8.22
CA ASP A 145 -12.22 -11.77 -9.60
C ASP A 145 -13.13 -12.81 -10.26
N SER A 146 -13.54 -13.84 -9.51
CA SER A 146 -14.48 -14.87 -9.95
C SER A 146 -15.85 -14.27 -10.28
N GLU A 147 -16.44 -13.48 -9.38
CA GLU A 147 -17.73 -12.80 -9.57
C GLU A 147 -17.70 -11.89 -10.80
N LEU A 148 -16.61 -11.13 -10.99
CA LEU A 148 -16.44 -10.29 -12.19
C LEU A 148 -16.30 -11.13 -13.47
N SER A 149 -15.59 -12.26 -13.42
CA SER A 149 -15.37 -13.13 -14.57
C SER A 149 -16.63 -13.80 -15.11
N GLU A 150 -17.69 -13.94 -14.30
CA GLU A 150 -19.00 -14.43 -14.76
C GLU A 150 -19.66 -13.50 -15.78
N HIS A 151 -19.26 -12.23 -15.79
CA HIS A 151 -19.83 -11.18 -16.65
C HIS A 151 -18.80 -10.51 -17.55
N LEU A 152 -17.51 -10.71 -17.28
CA LEU A 152 -16.40 -10.16 -18.04
C LEU A 152 -15.59 -11.28 -18.69
N ASN A 153 -15.50 -11.25 -20.02
CA ASN A 153 -14.65 -12.17 -20.76
C ASN A 153 -13.19 -11.71 -20.68
N TYR A 154 -12.40 -12.33 -19.82
CA TYR A 154 -10.97 -12.04 -19.72
C TYR A 154 -10.18 -12.59 -20.93
N ALA A 155 -9.18 -11.82 -21.35
CA ALA A 155 -8.21 -12.19 -22.36
C ALA A 155 -7.22 -13.19 -21.73
N PHE A 156 -7.41 -14.47 -22.03
CA PHE A 156 -6.63 -15.58 -21.47
C PHE A 156 -6.07 -16.46 -22.60
N SER A 157 -4.83 -16.92 -22.40
CA SER A 157 -4.15 -17.90 -23.25
C SER A 157 -3.82 -19.15 -22.44
N GLN A 158 -4.01 -20.33 -23.02
CA GLN A 158 -3.61 -21.59 -22.38
C GLN A 158 -2.10 -21.68 -22.13
N GLU A 159 -1.29 -21.01 -22.96
CA GLU A 159 0.17 -21.02 -22.82
C GLU A 159 0.68 -19.91 -21.89
N PHE A 160 0.10 -18.71 -21.98
CA PHE A 160 0.62 -17.50 -21.30
C PHE A 160 -0.22 -17.02 -20.12
N GLY A 161 -1.34 -17.67 -19.81
CA GLY A 161 -2.27 -17.25 -18.78
C GLY A 161 -3.02 -15.96 -19.14
N TYR A 162 -3.26 -15.10 -18.15
CA TYR A 162 -3.92 -13.81 -18.36
C TYR A 162 -3.04 -12.87 -19.18
N LEU A 163 -3.56 -12.41 -20.32
CA LEU A 163 -2.83 -11.55 -21.23
C LEU A 163 -2.76 -10.12 -20.68
N THR A 164 -1.55 -9.56 -20.70
CA THR A 164 -1.22 -8.27 -20.09
C THR A 164 -0.25 -7.49 -20.98
N SER A 165 -0.27 -6.16 -20.86
CA SER A 165 0.74 -5.29 -21.49
C SER A 165 2.07 -5.32 -20.75
N CYS A 166 2.08 -5.72 -19.48
CA CYS A 166 3.25 -5.69 -18.60
C CYS A 166 3.88 -7.09 -18.50
N PRO A 167 5.11 -7.29 -19.01
CA PRO A 167 5.78 -8.60 -18.95
C PRO A 167 5.94 -9.16 -17.53
N THR A 168 5.97 -8.29 -16.51
CA THR A 168 6.10 -8.72 -15.11
C THR A 168 4.81 -9.30 -14.50
N ASN A 169 3.68 -9.22 -15.22
CA ASN A 169 2.38 -9.75 -14.83
C ASN A 169 1.97 -11.00 -15.65
N THR A 170 2.77 -11.44 -16.64
CA THR A 170 2.42 -12.60 -17.48
C THR A 170 2.20 -13.88 -16.66
N GLY A 171 1.23 -14.71 -17.03
CA GLY A 171 0.83 -15.89 -16.26
C GLY A 171 -0.41 -15.60 -15.40
N THR A 172 -0.25 -15.65 -14.08
CA THR A 172 -1.36 -15.45 -13.12
C THR A 172 -1.89 -14.01 -13.09
N GLY A 173 -1.11 -13.02 -13.56
CA GLY A 173 -1.45 -11.61 -13.35
C GLY A 173 -1.34 -11.18 -11.89
N MET A 174 -0.83 -12.03 -10.99
CA MET A 174 -0.80 -11.79 -9.55
C MET A 174 0.45 -11.04 -9.10
N ARG A 175 0.27 -9.99 -8.30
CA ARG A 175 1.31 -9.45 -7.43
C ARG A 175 0.86 -9.50 -5.97
N ALA A 176 1.38 -10.46 -5.22
CA ALA A 176 1.25 -10.52 -3.78
C ALA A 176 2.42 -9.77 -3.11
N SER A 177 2.15 -9.10 -1.99
CA SER A 177 3.13 -8.28 -1.29
C SER A 177 2.82 -8.09 0.18
N VAL A 178 3.88 -7.91 0.98
CA VAL A 178 3.81 -7.64 2.41
C VAL A 178 4.65 -6.41 2.71
N LEU A 179 4.06 -5.41 3.38
CA LEU A 179 4.76 -4.21 3.84
C LEU A 179 5.24 -4.43 5.28
N MET A 180 6.56 -4.36 5.50
CA MET A 180 7.20 -4.67 6.78
C MET A 180 8.02 -3.48 7.30
N HIS A 181 8.04 -3.33 8.63
CA HIS A 181 8.86 -2.36 9.35
C HIS A 181 10.05 -3.07 10.00
N LEU A 182 11.25 -2.86 9.45
CA LEU A 182 12.48 -3.59 9.80
C LEU A 182 13.60 -2.68 10.36
N PRO A 183 13.31 -1.83 11.38
CA PRO A 183 14.26 -0.87 11.90
C PRO A 183 15.47 -1.49 12.60
N ALA A 184 15.32 -2.64 13.28
CA ALA A 184 16.43 -3.23 14.00
C ALA A 184 17.48 -3.84 13.05
N LEU A 185 17.03 -4.55 12.01
CA LEU A 185 17.90 -5.05 10.95
C LEU A 185 18.64 -3.92 10.22
N VAL A 186 17.99 -2.76 10.02
CA VAL A 186 18.65 -1.56 9.47
C VAL A 186 19.71 -1.03 10.42
N LYS A 187 19.39 -0.85 11.71
CA LYS A 187 20.33 -0.32 12.72
C LYS A 187 21.55 -1.22 12.93
N GLN A 188 21.39 -2.52 12.78
CA GLN A 188 22.48 -3.51 12.91
C GLN A 188 23.27 -3.70 11.59
N GLY A 189 22.89 -3.03 10.50
CA GLY A 189 23.58 -3.15 9.21
C GLY A 189 23.31 -4.47 8.48
N GLU A 190 22.31 -5.24 8.89
CA GLU A 190 21.99 -6.57 8.37
C GLU A 190 21.04 -6.54 7.15
N ILE A 191 20.40 -5.39 6.90
CA ILE A 191 19.36 -5.25 5.87
C ILE A 191 19.84 -5.60 4.45
N ASN A 192 21.07 -5.26 4.08
CA ASN A 192 21.59 -5.52 2.74
C ASN A 192 21.81 -7.01 2.49
N ASN A 193 22.17 -7.78 3.53
CA ASN A 193 22.29 -9.23 3.43
C ASN A 193 20.91 -9.86 3.29
N LEU A 194 19.94 -9.38 4.08
CA LEU A 194 18.56 -9.83 3.96
C LEU A 194 18.01 -9.61 2.54
N ILE A 195 18.21 -8.42 1.95
CA ILE A 195 17.74 -8.13 0.58
C ILE A 195 18.34 -9.12 -0.42
N LYS A 196 19.64 -9.43 -0.32
CA LYS A 196 20.29 -10.43 -1.20
C LYS A 196 19.67 -11.82 -1.05
N ASP A 197 19.37 -12.23 0.18
CA ASP A 197 18.77 -13.53 0.45
C ASP A 197 17.32 -13.62 -0.04
N ILE A 198 16.56 -12.54 0.05
CA ILE A 198 15.21 -12.43 -0.53
C ILE A 198 15.27 -12.56 -2.06
N SER A 199 16.19 -11.85 -2.72
CA SER A 199 16.35 -11.92 -4.18
C SER A 199 16.71 -13.33 -4.66
N ARG A 200 17.54 -14.07 -3.93
CA ARG A 200 17.89 -15.47 -4.25
C ARG A 200 16.68 -16.42 -4.20
N ARG A 201 15.60 -16.03 -3.53
CA ARG A 201 14.36 -16.81 -3.40
C ARG A 201 13.27 -16.37 -4.39
N GLY A 202 13.63 -15.59 -5.41
CA GLY A 202 12.69 -15.14 -6.45
C GLY A 202 11.71 -14.05 -5.99
N LEU A 203 12.04 -13.34 -4.90
CA LEU A 203 11.27 -12.23 -4.37
C LEU A 203 12.01 -10.90 -4.57
N VAL A 204 11.27 -9.79 -4.54
CA VAL A 204 11.83 -8.45 -4.72
C VAL A 204 11.50 -7.58 -3.52
N VAL A 205 12.48 -6.77 -3.11
CA VAL A 205 12.31 -5.73 -2.08
C VAL A 205 12.10 -4.37 -2.74
N ARG A 206 11.04 -3.68 -2.33
CA ARG A 206 10.62 -2.36 -2.84
C ARG A 206 10.44 -1.37 -1.69
N GLY A 207 10.34 -0.09 -2.03
CA GLY A 207 10.04 0.98 -1.06
C GLY A 207 8.60 0.99 -0.58
N PHE A 208 8.28 1.98 0.26
CA PHE A 208 6.98 2.10 0.94
C PHE A 208 5.77 2.11 -0.02
N TYR A 209 5.87 2.82 -1.14
CA TYR A 209 4.80 2.90 -2.14
C TYR A 209 4.87 1.80 -3.21
N GLY A 210 5.88 0.91 -3.13
CA GLY A 210 6.06 -0.22 -4.03
C GLY A 210 6.97 0.04 -5.21
N GLU A 211 6.55 -0.38 -6.40
CA GLU A 211 7.38 -0.46 -7.60
C GLU A 211 8.01 0.90 -7.95
N GLY A 212 9.29 0.90 -8.33
CA GLY A 212 10.05 2.13 -8.61
C GLY A 212 10.40 2.99 -7.39
N THR A 213 9.98 2.64 -6.17
CA THR A 213 10.25 3.45 -4.97
C THR A 213 11.38 2.90 -4.11
N LYS A 214 12.15 3.80 -3.50
CA LYS A 214 13.24 3.45 -2.58
C LYS A 214 12.70 3.20 -1.17
N PRO A 215 13.25 2.23 -0.41
CA PRO A 215 12.95 2.09 1.01
C PRO A 215 13.23 3.38 1.77
N GLN A 216 12.31 3.75 2.67
CA GLN A 216 12.39 4.93 3.50
C GLN A 216 11.94 4.57 4.91
N ALA A 217 12.58 5.17 5.93
CA ALA A 217 12.22 4.98 7.33
C ALA A 217 12.07 3.50 7.75
N SER A 218 12.94 2.64 7.23
CA SER A 218 12.97 1.20 7.54
C SER A 218 11.69 0.44 7.15
N PHE A 219 10.90 0.97 6.23
CA PHE A 219 9.77 0.26 5.63
C PHE A 219 10.17 -0.38 4.30
N PHE A 220 9.84 -1.66 4.17
CA PHE A 220 10.21 -2.50 3.03
C PHE A 220 8.99 -3.28 2.56
N GLN A 221 8.73 -3.27 1.26
CA GLN A 221 7.71 -4.11 0.66
C GLN A 221 8.37 -5.33 0.03
N ILE A 222 7.98 -6.52 0.49
CA ILE A 222 8.42 -7.81 -0.05
C ILE A 222 7.34 -8.31 -1.00
N SER A 223 7.71 -8.79 -2.19
CA SER A 223 6.73 -9.20 -3.21
C SER A 223 7.30 -10.24 -4.16
N ASN A 224 6.43 -11.01 -4.82
CA ASN A 224 6.86 -11.95 -5.85
C ASN A 224 7.44 -11.23 -7.08
N GLN A 225 8.47 -11.84 -7.66
CA GLN A 225 8.97 -11.49 -9.00
C GLN A 225 8.31 -12.34 -10.08
N LEU A 226 8.18 -13.64 -9.81
CA LEU A 226 7.65 -14.61 -10.75
C LEU A 226 6.12 -14.66 -10.69
N THR A 227 5.52 -14.73 -11.87
CA THR A 227 4.07 -14.72 -12.11
C THR A 227 3.63 -15.78 -13.12
N LEU A 228 4.56 -16.32 -13.92
CA LEU A 228 4.33 -17.41 -14.88
C LEU A 228 4.96 -18.71 -14.36
N GLY A 229 4.25 -19.82 -14.54
CA GLY A 229 4.74 -21.16 -14.19
C GLY A 229 4.61 -21.54 -12.71
N LEU A 230 3.88 -20.74 -11.93
CA LEU A 230 3.50 -21.01 -10.54
C LEU A 230 2.01 -20.75 -10.38
N THR A 231 1.35 -21.45 -9.47
CA THR A 231 -0.02 -21.10 -9.06
C THR A 231 -0.01 -19.89 -8.13
N GLU A 232 -1.16 -19.23 -8.04
CA GLU A 232 -1.44 -18.15 -7.11
C GLU A 232 -1.16 -18.56 -5.65
N GLU A 233 -1.57 -19.77 -5.26
CA GLU A 233 -1.30 -20.33 -3.94
C GLU A 233 0.20 -20.52 -3.70
N GLU A 234 0.95 -21.08 -4.65
CA GLU A 234 2.41 -21.26 -4.51
C GLU A 234 3.14 -19.92 -4.34
N ILE A 235 2.67 -18.88 -5.04
CA ILE A 235 3.17 -17.51 -4.89
C ILE A 235 2.91 -17.02 -3.45
N ILE A 236 1.70 -17.21 -2.94
CA ILE A 236 1.31 -16.81 -1.58
C ILE A 236 2.13 -17.58 -0.54
N ASP A 237 2.23 -18.90 -0.66
CA ASP A 237 3.00 -19.79 0.21
C ASP A 237 4.46 -19.31 0.34
N ASN A 238 5.09 -18.99 -0.77
CA ASN A 238 6.49 -18.55 -0.80
C ASN A 238 6.67 -17.21 -0.07
N ILE A 239 5.83 -16.22 -0.36
CA ILE A 239 5.93 -14.91 0.30
C ILE A 239 5.64 -15.04 1.79
N GLU A 240 4.59 -15.76 2.18
CA GLU A 240 4.21 -15.97 3.58
C GLU A 240 5.36 -16.60 4.36
N LYS A 241 5.94 -17.69 3.85
CA LYS A 241 7.09 -18.37 4.45
C LYS A 241 8.31 -17.46 4.61
N VAL A 242 8.66 -16.68 3.59
CA VAL A 242 9.79 -15.74 3.68
C VAL A 242 9.50 -14.61 4.65
N SER A 243 8.29 -14.03 4.61
CA SER A 243 7.85 -12.96 5.51
C SER A 243 7.89 -13.41 6.98
N THR A 244 7.42 -14.62 7.32
CA THR A 244 7.53 -15.16 8.69
C THR A 244 8.99 -15.28 9.14
N GLN A 245 9.90 -15.71 8.26
CA GLN A 245 11.32 -15.76 8.61
C GLN A 245 11.92 -14.38 8.85
N ILE A 246 11.53 -13.38 8.06
CA ILE A 246 11.95 -11.98 8.25
C ILE A 246 11.44 -11.44 9.59
N VAL A 247 10.19 -11.72 9.94
CA VAL A 247 9.62 -11.34 11.26
C VAL A 247 10.50 -11.88 12.38
N ILE A 248 10.84 -13.17 12.36
CA ILE A 248 11.69 -13.78 13.39
C ILE A 248 13.08 -13.13 13.44
N GLN A 249 13.67 -12.79 12.29
CA GLN A 249 14.98 -12.11 12.26
C GLN A 249 14.90 -10.70 12.86
N GLU A 250 13.87 -9.93 12.51
CA GLU A 250 13.66 -8.59 13.06
C GLU A 250 13.37 -8.63 14.58
N GLU A 251 12.60 -9.61 15.06
CA GLU A 251 12.39 -9.79 16.50
C GLU A 251 13.70 -10.09 17.24
N LYS A 252 14.52 -11.00 16.71
CA LYS A 252 15.85 -11.29 17.27
C LYS A 252 16.76 -10.06 17.25
N ALA A 253 16.73 -9.28 16.16
CA ALA A 253 17.47 -8.03 16.05
C ALA A 253 17.01 -7.02 17.11
N ARG A 254 15.69 -6.85 17.30
CA ARG A 254 15.12 -5.98 18.35
C ARG A 254 15.54 -6.42 19.75
N SER A 255 15.52 -7.73 20.04
CA SER A 255 15.98 -8.27 21.33
C SER A 255 17.47 -8.02 21.56
N ARG A 256 18.32 -8.23 20.53
CA ARG A 256 19.76 -7.92 20.62
C ARG A 256 19.99 -6.44 20.94
N LEU A 257 19.33 -5.54 20.22
CA LEU A 257 19.43 -4.10 20.48
C LEU A 257 19.06 -3.74 21.93
N LEU A 258 17.97 -4.31 22.45
CA LEU A 258 17.55 -4.08 23.84
C LEU A 258 18.56 -4.60 24.86
N ASN A 259 19.18 -5.75 24.58
CA ASN A 259 20.16 -6.37 25.48
C ASN A 259 21.52 -5.65 25.46
N GLU A 260 21.93 -5.12 24.30
CA GLU A 260 23.20 -4.39 24.14
C GLU A 260 23.19 -3.06 24.91
N ASP A 261 22.19 -2.20 24.65
CA ASP A 261 22.07 -0.93 25.38
C ASP A 261 20.64 -0.36 25.35
N LYS A 262 19.79 -0.88 26.25
CA LYS A 262 18.43 -0.37 26.47
C LYS A 262 18.39 1.13 26.75
N ARG A 263 19.41 1.71 27.42
CA ARG A 263 19.43 3.14 27.77
C ARG A 263 19.61 3.99 26.53
N LYS A 264 20.51 3.60 25.63
CA LYS A 264 20.72 4.28 24.35
C LYS A 264 19.46 4.28 23.49
N ILE A 265 18.73 3.17 23.45
CA ILE A 265 17.44 3.11 22.74
C ILE A 265 16.45 4.05 23.40
N LYS A 266 16.25 3.94 24.72
CA LYS A 266 15.31 4.80 25.45
C LYS A 266 15.61 6.28 25.21
N TYR A 267 16.88 6.68 25.26
CA TYR A 267 17.32 8.04 24.96
C TYR A 267 16.98 8.48 23.52
N SER A 268 17.30 7.67 22.52
CA SER A 268 16.96 7.95 21.11
C SER A 268 15.45 8.12 20.89
N VAL A 269 14.67 7.38 21.65
CA VAL A 269 13.20 7.36 21.60
C VAL A 269 12.61 8.60 22.26
N GLU A 270 13.11 8.97 23.43
CA GLU A 270 12.75 10.21 24.12
C GLU A 270 13.07 11.45 23.26
N LEU A 271 14.24 11.46 22.60
CA LEU A 271 14.60 12.50 21.64
C LEU A 271 13.60 12.55 20.48
N SER A 272 13.33 11.40 19.84
CA SER A 272 12.42 11.35 18.70
C SER A 272 11.01 11.80 19.07
N TYR A 273 10.54 11.39 20.25
CA TYR A 273 9.21 11.74 20.74
C TYR A 273 9.14 13.22 21.14
N GLY A 274 10.16 13.73 21.81
CA GLY A 274 10.30 15.14 22.15
C GLY A 274 10.35 16.03 20.90
N MET A 275 11.06 15.61 19.86
CA MET A 275 11.06 16.29 18.56
C MET A 275 9.66 16.30 17.96
N LEU A 276 8.97 15.16 17.87
CA LEU A 276 7.62 15.12 17.28
C LEU A 276 6.58 15.95 18.05
N LYS A 277 6.71 16.06 19.38
CA LYS A 277 5.80 16.86 20.23
C LYS A 277 6.08 18.35 20.23
N ASN A 278 7.31 18.79 19.94
CA ASN A 278 7.69 20.20 20.08
C ASN A 278 8.23 20.83 18.79
N GLY A 279 8.69 20.03 17.84
CA GLY A 279 9.24 20.50 16.57
C GLY A 279 8.20 21.25 15.76
N HIS A 280 8.64 22.29 15.06
CA HIS A 280 7.77 23.20 14.31
C HIS A 280 7.80 23.01 12.80
N ILE A 281 8.82 22.33 12.28
CA ILE A 281 9.03 22.08 10.85
C ILE A 281 9.59 20.67 10.72
N PHE A 282 9.00 19.85 9.85
CA PHE A 282 9.54 18.55 9.47
C PHE A 282 9.33 18.33 8.00
N SER A 283 10.37 17.94 7.25
CA SER A 283 10.19 17.35 5.94
C SER A 283 9.46 16.00 6.04
N SER A 284 8.90 15.49 4.92
CA SER A 284 8.27 14.15 4.90
C SER A 284 9.24 13.06 5.35
N ARG A 285 10.51 13.16 4.99
CA ARG A 285 11.54 12.16 5.31
C ARG A 285 11.87 12.13 6.80
N GLU A 286 12.06 13.30 7.39
CA GLU A 286 12.35 13.41 8.82
C GLU A 286 11.18 12.91 9.66
N ALA A 287 9.96 13.36 9.36
CA ALA A 287 8.76 12.91 10.06
C ALA A 287 8.58 11.39 9.98
N MET A 288 8.77 10.79 8.79
CA MET A 288 8.63 9.35 8.62
C MET A 288 9.70 8.57 9.40
N ASN A 289 10.95 9.06 9.42
CA ASN A 289 12.03 8.44 10.20
C ASN A 289 11.73 8.49 11.71
N LEU A 290 11.29 9.65 12.21
CA LEU A 290 10.91 9.81 13.61
C LEU A 290 9.73 8.90 13.99
N LEU A 291 8.69 8.82 13.14
CA LEU A 291 7.56 7.91 13.35
C LEU A 291 8.00 6.44 13.34
N SER A 292 8.96 6.06 12.49
CA SER A 292 9.56 4.72 12.50
C SER A 292 10.20 4.40 13.85
N GLU A 293 10.97 5.33 14.42
CA GLU A 293 11.59 5.14 15.75
C GLU A 293 10.52 4.98 16.84
N ILE A 294 9.49 5.83 16.85
CA ILE A 294 8.39 5.72 17.81
C ILE A 294 7.65 4.41 17.66
N ARG A 295 7.36 3.99 16.42
CA ARG A 295 6.67 2.74 16.14
C ARG A 295 7.42 1.53 16.64
N MET A 296 8.73 1.44 16.39
CA MET A 296 9.57 0.36 16.94
C MET A 296 9.44 0.32 18.46
N SER A 297 9.48 1.49 19.09
CA SER A 297 9.55 1.66 20.54
C SER A 297 8.23 1.38 21.24
N THR A 298 7.11 1.70 20.60
CA THR A 298 5.77 1.25 20.98
C THR A 298 5.72 -0.28 20.98
N CYS A 299 6.20 -0.95 19.93
CA CYS A 299 6.26 -2.42 19.89
C CYS A 299 7.17 -3.02 20.96
N LEU A 300 8.24 -2.32 21.34
CA LEU A 300 9.15 -2.71 22.43
C LEU A 300 8.64 -2.32 23.82
N LYS A 301 7.42 -1.77 23.93
CA LYS A 301 6.79 -1.31 25.18
C LYS A 301 7.60 -0.24 25.93
N LEU A 302 8.39 0.57 25.21
CA LEU A 302 9.13 1.70 25.77
C LEU A 302 8.28 2.98 25.83
N ILE A 303 7.29 3.11 24.92
CA ILE A 303 6.24 4.14 24.95
C ILE A 303 4.89 3.43 24.71
N PRO A 304 4.31 2.76 25.74
CA PRO A 304 3.11 1.94 25.58
C PRO A 304 1.83 2.74 25.34
N GLU A 305 1.85 4.05 25.56
CA GLU A 305 0.69 4.95 25.50
C GLU A 305 0.17 5.15 24.07
N ILE A 306 1.03 4.98 23.06
CA ILE A 306 0.70 5.26 21.66
C ILE A 306 0.21 3.99 20.96
N LYS A 307 -0.99 4.05 20.38
CA LYS A 307 -1.54 2.95 19.58
C LYS A 307 -0.85 2.83 18.22
N LEU A 308 -0.64 1.59 17.75
CA LEU A 308 -0.11 1.32 16.41
C LEU A 308 -1.00 1.86 15.30
N SER A 309 -2.33 1.78 15.46
CA SER A 309 -3.29 2.33 14.51
C SER A 309 -3.06 3.81 14.22
N LEU A 310 -2.80 4.61 15.26
CA LEU A 310 -2.49 6.02 15.13
C LEU A 310 -1.16 6.26 14.40
N LEU A 311 -0.13 5.48 14.73
CA LEU A 311 1.18 5.62 14.08
C LEU A 311 1.12 5.26 12.60
N ASN A 312 0.41 4.18 12.26
CA ASN A 312 0.17 3.78 10.88
C ASN A 312 -0.64 4.84 10.12
N GLU A 313 -1.71 5.39 10.72
CA GLU A 313 -2.50 6.49 10.15
C GLU A 313 -1.62 7.73 9.89
N LEU A 314 -0.75 8.08 10.85
CA LEU A 314 0.16 9.22 10.72
C LEU A 314 1.14 9.07 9.56
N LEU A 315 1.56 7.85 9.19
CA LEU A 315 2.40 7.64 8.00
C LEU A 315 1.72 8.14 6.71
N LEU A 316 0.39 8.07 6.63
CA LEU A 316 -0.38 8.62 5.52
C LEU A 316 -0.62 10.11 5.67
N LEU A 317 -1.09 10.57 6.84
CA LEU A 317 -1.54 11.94 7.01
C LEU A 317 -0.41 12.98 6.89
N ILE A 318 0.84 12.59 7.12
CA ILE A 318 1.99 13.47 6.89
C ILE A 318 2.30 13.67 5.40
N GLY A 319 1.62 12.94 4.51
CA GLY A 319 1.74 13.02 3.06
C GLY A 319 1.45 14.42 2.52
N PRO A 320 2.21 14.91 1.52
CA PRO A 320 1.98 16.22 0.93
C PRO A 320 0.55 16.44 0.40
N ALA A 321 -0.09 15.43 -0.19
CA ALA A 321 -1.45 15.59 -0.71
C ALA A 321 -2.49 15.62 0.42
N HIS A 322 -2.36 14.75 1.42
CA HIS A 322 -3.21 14.79 2.62
C HIS A 322 -3.22 16.17 3.28
N LEU A 323 -2.04 16.74 3.55
CA LEU A 323 -1.94 18.06 4.20
C LEU A 323 -2.58 19.17 3.37
N GLN A 324 -2.44 19.13 2.05
CA GLN A 324 -3.03 20.15 1.16
C GLN A 324 -4.55 20.03 1.08
N LEU A 325 -5.09 18.80 1.02
CA LEU A 325 -6.54 18.59 1.00
C LEU A 325 -7.19 18.94 2.34
N MET A 326 -6.55 18.60 3.47
CA MET A 326 -7.02 18.98 4.80
C MET A 326 -7.06 20.51 4.99
N GLU A 327 -6.14 21.24 4.37
CA GLU A 327 -6.11 22.71 4.40
C GLU A 327 -6.98 23.36 3.32
N GLY A 328 -7.55 22.57 2.39
CA GLY A 328 -8.41 23.04 1.31
C GLY A 328 -7.70 23.91 0.27
N ARG A 329 -6.36 23.92 0.23
CA ARG A 329 -5.57 24.76 -0.69
C ARG A 329 -4.19 24.18 -0.99
N LYS A 330 -3.59 24.64 -2.09
CA LYS A 330 -2.18 24.35 -2.38
C LYS A 330 -1.27 25.00 -1.34
N LEU A 331 -0.25 24.28 -0.92
CA LEU A 331 0.71 24.72 0.08
C LEU A 331 2.12 24.60 -0.52
N ASP A 332 2.98 25.60 -0.29
CA ASP A 332 4.40 25.48 -0.60
C ASP A 332 5.09 24.46 0.32
N ALA A 333 6.34 24.12 0.02
CA ALA A 333 7.08 23.09 0.76
C ALA A 333 7.24 23.43 2.25
N LEU A 334 7.61 24.67 2.58
CA LEU A 334 7.88 25.06 3.95
C LEU A 334 6.61 25.12 4.80
N ILE A 335 5.50 25.59 4.22
CA ILE A 335 4.18 25.58 4.85
C ILE A 335 3.72 24.14 5.06
N ARG A 336 3.90 23.23 4.08
CA ARG A 336 3.61 21.80 4.27
C ARG A 336 4.39 21.23 5.44
N ASP A 337 5.68 21.53 5.53
CA ASP A 337 6.56 21.03 6.60
C ASP A 337 6.13 21.56 7.97
N SER A 338 5.69 22.82 8.04
CA SER A 338 5.13 23.42 9.25
C SER A 338 3.78 22.80 9.65
N LYS A 339 2.90 22.56 8.67
CA LYS A 339 1.60 21.93 8.87
C LYS A 339 1.73 20.46 9.29
N ARG A 340 2.70 19.74 8.73
CA ARG A 340 3.06 18.38 9.13
C ARG A 340 3.44 18.34 10.61
N ALA A 341 4.33 19.22 11.03
CA ALA A 341 4.72 19.31 12.43
C ALA A 341 3.53 19.64 13.33
N LEU A 342 2.69 20.61 12.94
CA LEU A 342 1.47 20.96 13.69
C LEU A 342 0.52 19.75 13.84
N LEU A 343 0.31 18.99 12.77
CA LEU A 343 -0.52 17.80 12.78
C LEU A 343 0.03 16.75 13.77
N LEU A 344 1.33 16.46 13.68
CA LEU A 344 2.00 15.49 14.54
C LEU A 344 1.88 15.89 16.02
N ARG A 345 2.14 17.16 16.36
CA ARG A 345 1.97 17.67 17.72
C ARG A 345 0.54 17.49 18.22
N LYS A 346 -0.47 17.84 17.41
CA LYS A 346 -1.89 17.71 17.77
C LYS A 346 -2.29 16.25 17.99
N LYS A 347 -1.93 15.34 17.08
CA LYS A 347 -2.33 13.92 17.14
C LYS A 347 -1.59 13.14 18.24
N LEU A 348 -0.34 13.49 18.55
CA LEU A 348 0.46 12.82 19.59
C LEU A 348 0.26 13.39 21.01
N THR A 349 -0.41 14.54 21.16
CA THR A 349 -0.69 15.15 22.48
C THR A 349 -2.14 14.92 22.95
N LYS A 350 -3.08 14.67 22.03
CA LYS A 350 -4.49 14.39 22.35
C LYS A 350 -4.74 12.94 22.84
N GLN A 351 -3.76 12.31 23.47
CA GLN A 351 -3.90 10.95 24.00
C GLN A 351 -4.48 10.95 25.40
#